data_AF-A0A2I1D3Y2-F1
#
_entry.id   AF-A0A2I1D3Y2-F1
#
_cell.length_a   1.000
_cell.length_b   1.000
_cell.length_c   1.000
_cell.angle_alpha   90.00
_cell.angle_beta   90.00
_cell.angle_gamma   90.00
#
_symmetry.space_group_name_H-M   'P 1'
#
loop_
_entity.id
_entity.type
_entity.pdbx_description
1 polymer ?
#
loop_
_entity_poly.entity_id
_entity_poly.type
_entity_poly.pdbx_seq_one_letter_code
_entity_poly.pdbx_strand_id
1 'polypeptide(L)'
;MPRWKVFRIWNAWLGDLDKVASAQARLKRLGLCDGIQFRFGGRIGNTLRAHQLIRWSEIHDQKEDHSGSATGDTHITTGVVEGIFRAHFEEERDISDINTLLQIIGQIKPGLDIDSIKIWLGQIKEYHGYGKWRRGLGRKASMEYHILR
;
A
#
# COMPACT_ATOMS: atom_id res chain seq x y z
N MET A 1 -29.97 29.76 25.00
CA MET A 1 -29.10 28.57 25.14
C MET A 1 -27.69 28.92 24.69
N PRO A 2 -26.63 28.68 25.48
CA PRO A 2 -25.31 29.23 25.14
C PRO A 2 -24.60 28.37 24.09
N ARG A 3 -23.99 29.08 23.12
CA ARG A 3 -23.48 28.63 21.82
C ARG A 3 -22.24 27.71 21.86
N TRP A 4 -21.78 27.30 23.06
CA TRP A 4 -20.54 26.54 23.26
C TRP A 4 -20.72 25.01 23.23
N LYS A 5 -21.94 24.48 23.36
CA LYS A 5 -22.17 23.02 23.29
C LYS A 5 -21.94 22.41 21.90
N VAL A 6 -21.99 23.22 20.83
CA VAL A 6 -21.83 22.76 19.45
C VAL A 6 -20.38 22.38 19.14
N PHE A 7 -19.40 23.05 19.76
CA PHE A 7 -17.97 22.76 19.54
C PHE A 7 -17.52 21.41 20.10
N ARG A 8 -18.19 20.87 21.13
CA ARG A 8 -17.81 19.58 21.75
C ARG A 8 -18.24 18.36 20.94
N ILE A 9 -19.27 18.50 20.12
CA ILE A 9 -19.81 17.42 19.28
C ILE A 9 -18.96 17.23 18.02
N TRP A 10 -18.25 18.27 17.58
CA TRP A 10 -17.45 18.25 16.35
C TRP A 10 -16.16 17.41 16.48
N ASN A 11 -15.47 17.47 17.62
CA ASN A 11 -14.25 16.67 17.86
C ASN A 11 -14.52 15.16 17.96
N ALA A 12 -15.73 14.74 18.31
CA ALA A 12 -16.08 13.32 18.42
C ALA A 12 -16.23 12.63 17.05
N TRP A 13 -16.43 13.39 15.97
CA TRP A 13 -16.70 12.87 14.63
C TRP A 13 -15.44 12.80 13.74
N LEU A 14 -14.38 13.54 14.08
CA LEU A 14 -13.14 13.64 13.30
C LEU A 14 -12.01 12.71 13.76
N GLY A 15 -12.27 11.82 14.72
CA GLY A 15 -11.24 10.94 15.28
C GLY A 15 -10.56 11.61 16.47
N ASP A 16 -10.70 10.96 17.62
CA ASP A 16 -10.12 11.42 18.87
C ASP A 16 -8.60 11.16 18.86
N LEU A 17 -7.79 12.22 18.93
CA LEU A 17 -6.32 12.13 18.88
C LEU A 17 -5.77 11.21 19.97
N ASP A 18 -6.44 11.15 21.13
CA ASP A 18 -6.06 10.26 22.23
C ASP A 18 -6.22 8.79 21.85
N LYS A 19 -7.20 8.46 21.01
CA LYS A 19 -7.39 7.09 20.48
C LYS A 19 -6.30 6.72 19.49
N VAL A 20 -5.85 7.66 18.66
CA VAL A 20 -4.73 7.43 17.71
C VAL A 20 -3.44 7.17 18.49
N ALA A 21 -3.13 8.00 19.48
CA ALA A 21 -1.95 7.83 20.33
C ALA A 21 -1.98 6.49 21.09
N SER A 22 -3.12 6.13 21.66
CA SER A 22 -3.31 4.84 22.36
C SER A 22 -3.14 3.64 21.42
N ALA A 23 -3.69 3.72 20.20
CA ALA A 23 -3.52 2.68 19.18
C ALA A 23 -2.06 2.53 18.75
N GLN A 24 -1.35 3.62 18.50
CA GLN A 24 0.07 3.63 18.15
C GLN A 24 0.93 3.04 19.26
N ALA A 25 0.68 3.42 20.53
CA ALA A 25 1.39 2.86 21.68
C ALA A 25 1.16 1.36 21.82
N ARG A 26 -0.08 0.89 21.57
CA ARG A 26 -0.40 -0.54 21.56
C ARG A 26 0.35 -1.28 20.44
N LEU A 27 0.39 -0.75 19.22
CA LEU A 27 1.09 -1.35 18.10
C LEU A 27 2.59 -1.44 18.35
N LYS A 28 3.23 -0.38 18.85
CA LYS A 28 4.66 -0.39 19.24
C LYS A 28 4.95 -1.51 20.24
N ARG A 29 4.13 -1.64 21.28
CA ARG A 29 4.32 -2.68 22.29
C ARG A 29 4.20 -4.09 21.72
N LEU A 30 3.21 -4.33 20.86
CA LEU A 30 3.01 -5.66 20.25
C LEU A 30 4.10 -5.98 19.24
N GLY A 31 4.47 -5.02 18.38
CA GLY A 31 5.51 -5.22 17.37
C GLY A 31 6.85 -5.64 17.94
N LEU A 32 7.24 -5.11 19.11
CA LEU A 32 8.49 -5.50 19.77
C LEU A 32 8.55 -7.00 20.11
N CYS A 33 7.42 -7.65 20.39
CA CYS A 33 7.37 -9.10 20.62
C CYS A 33 7.67 -9.90 19.35
N ASP A 34 7.34 -9.33 18.19
CA ASP A 34 7.50 -9.94 16.87
C ASP A 34 8.75 -9.41 16.14
N GLY A 35 9.60 -8.63 16.82
CA GLY A 35 10.82 -8.03 16.25
C GLY A 35 10.59 -6.80 15.35
N ILE A 36 9.36 -6.25 15.32
CA ILE A 36 8.97 -5.11 14.47
C ILE A 36 9.05 -3.80 15.26
N GLN A 37 9.81 -2.83 14.78
CA GLN A 37 9.97 -1.53 15.42
C GLN A 37 9.11 -0.46 14.76
N PHE A 38 7.80 -0.47 15.05
CA PHE A 38 6.84 0.47 14.46
C PHE A 38 7.23 1.94 14.66
N ARG A 39 7.26 2.68 13.55
CA ARG A 39 7.43 4.13 13.45
C ARG A 39 6.25 4.74 12.68
N PHE A 40 5.80 5.92 13.09
CA PHE A 40 4.54 6.52 12.62
C PHE A 40 4.68 7.96 12.10
N GLY A 41 5.90 8.41 11.83
CA GLY A 41 6.21 9.71 11.22
C GLY A 41 6.26 9.69 9.70
N GLY A 42 6.12 8.53 9.07
CA GLY A 42 6.12 8.37 7.62
C GLY A 42 4.88 8.95 6.94
N ARG A 43 4.97 9.13 5.62
CA ARG A 43 3.85 9.61 4.80
C ARG A 43 2.82 8.51 4.55
N ILE A 44 1.56 8.80 4.86
CA ILE A 44 0.42 7.95 4.47
C ILE A 44 0.00 8.35 3.06
N GLY A 45 0.39 7.54 2.09
CA GLY A 45 0.12 7.75 0.66
C GLY A 45 -0.78 6.68 0.05
N ASN A 46 -1.05 6.81 -1.26
CA ASN A 46 -1.78 5.80 -2.02
C ASN A 46 -0.92 4.53 -2.19
N THR A 47 -1.42 3.39 -1.74
CA THR A 47 -0.71 2.09 -1.77
C THR A 47 -0.95 1.28 -3.05
N LEU A 48 -1.69 1.82 -4.01
CA LEU A 48 -2.06 1.10 -5.24
C LEU A 48 -0.85 0.61 -6.03
N ARG A 49 0.21 1.43 -6.16
CA ARG A 49 1.47 1.02 -6.82
C ARG A 49 2.21 -0.07 -6.05
N ALA A 50 2.17 -0.04 -4.72
CA ALA A 50 2.75 -1.09 -3.89
C ALA A 50 2.03 -2.43 -4.16
N HIS A 51 0.70 -2.43 -4.22
CA HIS A 51 -0.09 -3.61 -4.62
C HIS A 51 0.19 -4.07 -6.05
N GLN A 52 0.40 -3.15 -7.00
CA GLN A 52 0.81 -3.52 -8.36
C GLN A 52 2.17 -4.21 -8.40
N LEU A 53 3.12 -3.77 -7.58
CA LEU A 53 4.44 -4.39 -7.50
C LEU A 53 4.35 -5.80 -6.90
N ILE A 54 3.53 -5.99 -5.87
CA ILE A 54 3.24 -7.32 -5.31
C ILE A 54 2.64 -8.21 -6.39
N ARG A 55 1.64 -7.72 -7.14
CA ARG A 55 1.03 -8.47 -8.24
C ARG A 55 2.02 -8.83 -9.35
N TRP A 56 2.91 -7.91 -9.70
CA TRP A 56 3.99 -8.18 -10.65
C TRP A 56 4.88 -9.32 -10.17
N SER A 57 5.25 -9.29 -8.89
CA SER A 57 6.09 -10.31 -8.26
C SER A 57 5.43 -11.70 -8.28
N GLU A 58 4.13 -11.77 -7.98
CA GLU A 58 3.37 -13.03 -8.04
C GLU A 58 3.38 -13.67 -9.44
N ILE A 59 3.23 -12.85 -10.48
CA ILE A 59 3.27 -13.30 -11.87
C ILE A 59 4.66 -13.84 -12.23
N HIS A 60 5.71 -13.26 -11.67
CA HIS A 60 7.09 -13.71 -11.89
C HIS A 60 7.39 -14.99 -11.13
N ASP A 61 6.99 -15.10 -9.86
CA ASP A 61 7.16 -16.33 -9.07
C ASP A 61 6.46 -17.52 -9.75
N GLN A 62 5.22 -17.34 -10.26
CA GLN A 62 4.51 -18.38 -11.01
C GLN A 62 5.26 -18.85 -12.26
N LYS A 63 5.91 -17.93 -12.99
CA LYS A 63 6.69 -18.28 -14.18
C LYS A 63 7.97 -19.05 -13.80
N GLU A 64 8.62 -18.68 -12.71
CA GLU A 64 9.81 -19.36 -12.21
C GLU A 64 9.46 -20.78 -11.71
N ASP A 65 8.35 -20.95 -10.98
CA ASP A 65 7.87 -22.25 -10.48
C ASP A 65 7.54 -23.23 -11.61
N HIS A 66 6.93 -22.75 -12.69
CA HIS A 66 6.61 -23.57 -13.87
C HIS A 66 7.84 -23.92 -14.73
N SER A 67 9.00 -23.30 -14.49
CA SER A 67 10.25 -23.61 -15.20
C SER A 67 10.98 -24.85 -14.66
N GLY A 68 10.49 -25.46 -13.58
CA GLY A 68 11.09 -26.65 -12.95
C GLY A 68 12.36 -26.35 -12.16
N SER A 69 12.74 -25.07 -12.01
CA SER A 69 13.84 -24.62 -11.17
C SER A 69 13.40 -24.60 -9.70
N ALA A 70 13.36 -25.77 -9.07
CA ALA A 70 13.19 -25.91 -7.61
C ALA A 70 14.50 -25.56 -6.87
N THR A 71 15.09 -24.41 -7.19
CA THR A 71 16.19 -23.86 -6.40
C THR A 71 15.53 -23.13 -5.24
N GLY A 72 15.97 -23.38 -4.00
CA GLY A 72 15.35 -22.88 -2.77
C GLY A 72 15.44 -21.36 -2.55
N ASP A 73 15.25 -20.57 -3.61
CA ASP A 73 15.21 -19.13 -3.61
C ASP A 73 13.92 -18.66 -2.94
N THR A 74 14.05 -17.71 -2.03
CA THR A 74 12.90 -17.00 -1.46
C THR A 74 12.11 -16.35 -2.60
N HIS A 75 10.82 -16.67 -2.72
CA HIS A 75 9.91 -16.06 -3.69
C HIS A 75 10.06 -14.53 -3.69
N ILE A 76 10.13 -13.93 -4.88
CA ILE A 76 10.29 -12.48 -5.07
C ILE A 76 9.16 -11.75 -4.33
N THR A 77 7.95 -12.30 -4.37
CA THR A 77 6.78 -11.74 -3.68
C THR A 77 6.99 -11.60 -2.19
N THR A 78 7.54 -12.62 -1.52
CA THR A 78 7.81 -12.58 -0.07
C THR A 78 8.78 -11.45 0.26
N GLY A 79 9.90 -11.38 -0.45
CA GLY A 79 10.91 -10.34 -0.24
C GLY A 79 10.36 -8.93 -0.51
N VAL A 80 9.52 -8.77 -1.53
CA VAL A 80 8.88 -7.48 -1.85
C VAL A 80 7.88 -7.07 -0.77
N VAL A 81 7.04 -7.98 -0.30
CA VAL A 81 6.07 -7.71 0.77
C VAL A 81 6.78 -7.30 2.05
N GLU A 82 7.80 -8.05 2.47
CA GLU A 82 8.62 -7.72 3.63
C GLU A 82 9.33 -6.39 3.47
N GLY A 83 9.91 -6.12 2.30
CA GLY A 83 10.57 -4.86 1.98
C GLY A 83 9.62 -3.66 2.03
N ILE A 84 8.41 -3.78 1.50
CA ILE A 84 7.37 -2.73 1.58
C ILE A 84 6.93 -2.52 3.03
N PHE A 85 6.74 -3.61 3.77
CA PHE A 85 6.33 -3.54 5.18
C PHE A 85 7.37 -2.81 6.02
N ARG A 86 8.65 -3.21 5.92
CA ARG A 86 9.77 -2.56 6.60
C ARG A 86 9.88 -1.09 6.20
N ALA A 87 9.83 -0.80 4.90
CA ALA A 87 9.92 0.57 4.39
C ALA A 87 8.81 1.46 4.99
N HIS A 88 7.57 0.98 5.05
CA HIS A 88 6.44 1.77 5.52
C HIS A 88 6.37 1.88 7.05
N PHE A 89 6.52 0.75 7.75
CA PHE A 89 6.24 0.66 9.18
C PHE A 89 7.47 0.85 10.07
N GLU A 90 8.69 0.70 9.55
CA GLU A 90 9.92 0.77 10.35
C GLU A 90 10.89 1.85 9.87
N GLU A 91 10.93 2.14 8.56
CA GLU A 91 11.84 3.13 7.97
C GLU A 91 11.16 4.48 7.65
N GLU A 92 9.84 4.58 7.83
CA GLU A 92 9.04 5.80 7.54
C GLU A 92 9.13 6.29 6.08
N ARG A 93 9.49 5.40 5.16
CA ARG A 93 9.62 5.71 3.72
C ARG A 93 8.25 5.78 3.04
N ASP A 94 8.17 6.63 2.02
CA ASP A 94 6.95 6.78 1.21
C ASP A 94 6.85 5.66 0.16
N ILE A 95 5.97 4.69 0.41
CA ILE A 95 5.68 3.58 -0.51
C ILE A 95 4.73 3.97 -1.67
N SER A 96 4.24 5.21 -1.71
CA SER A 96 3.55 5.77 -2.88
C SER A 96 4.50 6.32 -3.93
N ASP A 97 5.77 6.58 -3.55
CA ASP A 97 6.84 6.94 -4.47
C ASP A 97 7.32 5.71 -5.24
N ILE A 98 7.37 5.85 -6.56
CA ILE A 98 7.85 4.80 -7.46
C ILE A 98 9.32 4.47 -7.21
N ASN A 99 10.15 5.44 -6.82
CA ASN A 99 11.57 5.17 -6.60
C ASN A 99 11.80 4.30 -5.37
N THR A 100 11.03 4.52 -4.29
CA THR A 100 11.03 3.64 -3.10
C THR A 100 10.74 2.19 -3.51
N LEU A 101 9.71 1.98 -4.34
CA LEU A 101 9.30 0.66 -4.80
C LEU A 101 10.37 0.00 -5.69
N LEU A 102 10.98 0.76 -6.61
CA LEU A 102 12.06 0.27 -7.48
C LEU A 102 13.32 -0.09 -6.67
N GLN A 103 13.65 0.67 -5.62
CA GLN A 103 14.75 0.33 -4.71
C GLN A 103 14.50 -0.98 -3.97
N ILE A 104 13.27 -1.20 -3.48
CA ILE A 104 12.90 -2.44 -2.78
C ILE A 104 13.08 -3.64 -3.71
N ILE A 105 12.46 -3.64 -4.89
CA ILE A 105 12.58 -4.78 -5.82
C ILE A 105 14.01 -5.01 -6.30
N GLY A 106 14.79 -3.94 -6.52
CA GLY A 106 16.20 -4.04 -6.90
C GLY A 106 17.09 -4.69 -5.83
N GLN A 107 16.75 -4.53 -4.53
CA GLN A 107 17.42 -5.22 -3.43
C GLN A 107 17.05 -6.71 -3.36
N ILE A 108 15.79 -7.05 -3.66
CA ILE A 108 15.29 -8.43 -3.60
C ILE A 108 15.77 -9.27 -4.79
N LYS A 109 15.74 -8.70 -6.00
CA LYS A 109 16.11 -9.40 -7.24
C LYS A 109 17.02 -8.49 -8.08
N PRO A 110 18.34 -8.52 -7.83
CA PRO A 110 19.32 -7.79 -8.63
C PRO A 110 19.29 -8.24 -10.10
N GLY A 111 19.59 -7.31 -11.01
CA GLY A 111 19.65 -7.60 -12.45
C GLY A 111 18.30 -7.57 -13.18
N LEU A 112 17.21 -7.19 -12.50
CA LEU A 112 15.94 -6.92 -13.16
C LEU A 112 16.00 -5.68 -14.05
N ASP A 113 15.25 -5.73 -15.15
CA ASP A 113 15.01 -4.56 -16.01
C ASP A 113 14.07 -3.57 -15.29
N ILE A 114 14.67 -2.59 -14.61
CA ILE A 114 13.98 -1.55 -13.85
C ILE A 114 13.03 -0.72 -14.73
N ASP A 115 13.35 -0.50 -16.02
CA ASP A 115 12.51 0.30 -16.91
C ASP A 115 11.21 -0.43 -17.23
N SER A 116 11.25 -1.76 -17.44
CA SER A 116 10.05 -2.57 -17.62
C SER A 116 9.10 -2.49 -16.41
N ILE A 117 9.66 -2.52 -15.19
CA ILE A 117 8.89 -2.44 -13.95
C ILE A 117 8.31 -1.03 -13.79
N LYS A 118 9.09 0.00 -14.11
CA LYS A 118 8.61 1.39 -14.08
C LYS A 118 7.43 1.60 -15.02
N ILE A 119 7.50 1.02 -16.23
CA ILE A 119 6.40 1.04 -17.20
C ILE A 119 5.18 0.32 -16.62
N TRP A 120 5.36 -0.88 -16.04
CA TRP A 120 4.29 -1.63 -15.39
C TRP A 120 3.58 -0.84 -14.28
N LEU A 121 4.34 -0.22 -13.37
CA LEU A 121 3.81 0.61 -12.29
C LEU A 121 3.15 1.91 -12.80
N GLY A 122 3.51 2.34 -14.01
CA GLY A 122 2.91 3.49 -14.71
C GLY A 122 1.59 3.19 -15.42
N GLN A 123 1.20 1.92 -15.58
CA GLN A 123 -0.01 1.54 -16.33
C GLN A 123 -1.31 2.00 -15.68
N ILE A 124 -1.30 2.26 -14.36
CA ILE A 124 -2.47 2.85 -13.70
C ILE A 124 -2.49 4.34 -13.98
N LYS A 125 -3.46 4.74 -14.82
CA LYS A 125 -3.87 6.14 -14.95
C LYS A 125 -4.49 6.56 -13.62
N GLU A 126 -3.92 7.60 -13.02
CA GLU A 126 -4.50 8.28 -11.88
C GLU A 126 -5.90 8.77 -12.26
N TYR A 127 -6.94 8.18 -11.66
CA TYR A 127 -8.31 8.64 -11.83
C TYR A 127 -8.43 10.06 -11.24
N HIS A 128 -8.41 11.08 -12.10
CA HIS A 128 -8.78 12.45 -11.74
C HIS A 128 -10.31 12.54 -11.60
N GLY A 129 -10.83 11.97 -10.53
CA GLY A 129 -12.27 11.91 -10.25
C GLY A 129 -12.81 13.22 -9.65
N TYR A 130 -13.12 14.21 -10.49
CA TYR A 130 -14.16 15.20 -10.18
C TYR A 130 -15.45 14.86 -10.96
N GLY A 131 -16.04 13.71 -10.63
CA GLY A 131 -17.39 13.35 -11.07
C GLY A 131 -18.43 13.98 -10.16
N LYS A 132 -19.13 15.01 -10.65
CA LYS A 132 -20.25 15.68 -9.97
C LYS A 132 -21.36 14.65 -9.68
N TRP A 133 -21.49 14.20 -8.44
CA TRP A 133 -22.58 13.31 -8.01
C TRP A 133 -23.94 13.99 -8.14
N ARG A 134 -24.67 13.75 -9.23
CA ARG A 134 -26.12 13.95 -9.26
C ARG A 134 -26.77 12.67 -8.71
N ARG A 135 -27.36 12.76 -7.51
CA ARG A 135 -28.26 11.72 -7.00
C ARG A 135 -29.47 11.63 -7.92
N GLY A 136 -29.45 10.68 -8.85
CA GLY A 136 -30.61 10.20 -9.58
C GLY A 136 -30.91 8.78 -9.09
N LEU A 137 -32.13 8.56 -8.61
CA LEU A 137 -32.61 7.26 -8.16
C LEU A 137 -32.36 6.17 -9.21
N GLY A 138 -31.89 5.01 -8.74
CA GLY A 138 -32.13 3.72 -9.37
C GLY A 138 -31.38 3.46 -10.68
N ARG A 139 -30.25 2.76 -10.59
CA ARG A 139 -29.92 1.53 -11.34
C ARG A 139 -28.54 1.04 -10.88
N LYS A 140 -28.43 -0.26 -10.59
CA LYS A 140 -27.20 -0.91 -10.13
C LYS A 140 -26.07 -0.68 -11.14
N ALA A 141 -24.95 -0.15 -10.69
CA ALA A 141 -23.72 -0.17 -11.48
C ALA A 141 -23.14 -1.59 -11.41
N SER A 142 -23.25 -2.33 -12.52
CA SER A 142 -22.46 -3.55 -12.73
C SER A 142 -21.10 -3.10 -13.29
N MET A 143 -20.02 -3.54 -12.67
CA MET A 143 -18.66 -3.14 -13.02
C MET A 143 -18.00 -4.29 -13.79
N GLU A 144 -17.94 -4.14 -15.11
CA GLU A 144 -17.27 -5.08 -16.01
C GLU A 144 -15.80 -4.67 -16.13
N TYR A 145 -14.88 -5.52 -15.66
CA TYR A 145 -13.44 -5.30 -15.80
C TYR A 145 -12.98 -5.88 -17.15
N HIS A 146 -12.66 -5.03 -18.12
CA HIS A 146 -11.90 -5.44 -19.28
C HIS A 146 -10.41 -5.45 -18.93
N ILE A 147 -9.91 -6.61 -18.55
CA ILE A 147 -8.48 -6.92 -18.56
C ILE A 147 -8.11 -7.13 -20.03
N LEU A 148 -7.28 -6.24 -20.59
CA LEU A 148 -6.71 -6.44 -21.92
C LEU A 148 -5.77 -7.67 -21.85
N ARG A 149 -6.09 -8.67 -22.68
CA ARG A 149 -5.28 -9.87 -22.92
C ARG A 149 -3.98 -9.52 -23.63
#